data_AF-H5T7T6-F1
#
_entry.id   AF-H5T7T6-F1
#
_cell.length_a   1.000
_cell.length_b   1.000
_cell.length_c   1.000
_cell.angle_alpha   90.00
_cell.angle_beta   90.00
_cell.angle_gamma   90.00
#
_symmetry.space_group_name_H-M   'P 1'
#
loop_
_entity.id
_entity.type
_entity.pdbx_description
1 polymer ?
#
loop_
_entity_poly.entity_id
_entity_poly.type
_entity_poly.pdbx_seq_one_letter_code
_entity_poly.pdbx_strand_id
1 'polypeptide(L)'
;METELGNFVFNANYYYRDDYLLFETSELLAQDGYGMVNVSVMWESLEGDWYASLHGKNLTDEEYLVGGYDFVGGLDGSGNLTPGLGGDVTLIGYYGDPRTVHLTVGYRF
;
A
#
# COMPACT_ATOMS: atom_id res chain seq x y z
N MET A 1 -0.76 -18.88 -20.38
CA MET A 1 -0.87 -20.35 -20.27
C MET A 1 -2.17 -20.71 -20.95
N GLU A 2 -2.06 -21.36 -22.09
CA GLU A 2 -3.23 -21.77 -22.87
C GLU A 2 -3.80 -23.07 -22.30
N THR A 3 -5.13 -23.15 -22.24
CA THR A 3 -5.88 -24.28 -21.69
C THR A 3 -7.16 -24.48 -22.50
N GLU A 4 -7.85 -25.61 -22.28
CA GLU A 4 -9.18 -25.85 -22.85
C GLU A 4 -10.25 -24.85 -22.36
N LEU A 5 -9.97 -24.11 -21.28
CA LEU A 5 -10.86 -23.08 -20.73
C LEU A 5 -10.54 -21.68 -21.28
N GLY A 6 -9.45 -21.49 -22.03
CA GLY A 6 -8.97 -20.19 -22.46
C GLY A 6 -7.52 -19.90 -22.06
N ASN A 7 -7.09 -18.64 -22.22
CA ASN A 7 -5.73 -18.20 -21.92
C ASN A 7 -5.65 -17.52 -20.56
N PHE A 8 -4.71 -17.97 -19.74
CA PHE A 8 -4.40 -17.39 -18.43
C PHE A 8 -3.10 -16.59 -18.46
N VAL A 9 -3.13 -15.40 -17.87
CA VAL A 9 -1.93 -14.58 -17.61
C VAL A 9 -1.76 -14.43 -16.11
N PHE A 10 -0.60 -14.83 -15.61
CA PHE A 10 -0.23 -14.70 -14.20
C PHE A 10 0.80 -13.60 -14.05
N ASN A 11 0.61 -12.71 -13.08
CA ASN A 11 1.60 -11.72 -12.68
C ASN A 11 1.82 -11.79 -11.18
N ALA A 12 3.08 -11.68 -10.76
CA ALA A 12 3.46 -11.48 -9.39
C ALA A 12 4.52 -10.39 -9.33
N ASN A 13 4.46 -9.54 -8.31
CA ASN A 13 5.50 -8.57 -8.02
C ASN A 13 5.77 -8.47 -6.52
N TYR A 14 7.03 -8.17 -6.21
CA TYR A 14 7.47 -7.81 -4.89
C TYR A 14 8.03 -6.39 -4.94
N TYR A 15 7.49 -5.51 -4.10
CA TYR A 15 7.97 -4.16 -3.90
C TYR A 15 8.70 -4.10 -2.56
N TYR A 16 9.80 -3.34 -2.52
CA TYR A 16 10.52 -3.07 -1.28
C TYR A 16 10.95 -1.60 -1.24
N ARG A 17 10.85 -1.01 -0.06
CA ARG A 17 11.37 0.31 0.26
C ARG A 17 12.07 0.23 1.60
N ASP A 18 13.28 0.77 1.66
CA ASP A 18 14.05 0.83 2.89
C ASP A 18 13.50 1.89 3.85
N ASP A 19 14.03 1.97 5.07
CA ASP A 19 13.57 2.91 6.08
C ASP A 19 13.72 4.39 5.65
N TYR A 20 12.84 5.24 6.16
CA TYR A 20 12.88 6.69 5.91
C TYR A 20 12.14 7.48 6.97
N LEU A 21 12.53 8.75 7.09
CA LEU A 21 11.77 9.75 7.84
C LEU A 21 10.65 10.31 6.98
N LEU A 22 9.46 10.49 7.58
CA LEU A 22 8.34 11.14 6.90
C LEU A 22 8.54 12.66 6.74
N PHE A 23 9.44 13.25 7.55
CA PHE A 23 9.72 14.68 7.58
C PHE A 23 11.22 14.95 7.60
N GLU A 24 11.67 16.00 6.91
CA GLU A 24 13.08 16.33 6.76
C GLU A 24 13.71 16.91 8.03
N THR A 25 12.90 17.47 8.93
CA THR A 25 13.35 18.17 10.13
C THR A 25 12.96 17.48 11.44
N SER A 26 12.34 16.30 11.38
CA SER A 26 11.81 15.59 12.55
C SER A 26 11.92 14.08 12.39
N GLU A 27 12.29 13.42 13.48
CA GLU A 27 12.42 11.95 13.57
C GLU A 27 11.22 11.30 14.27
N LEU A 28 10.19 12.07 14.63
CA LEU A 28 9.03 11.58 15.40
C LEU A 28 8.14 10.63 14.61
N LEU A 29 8.16 10.74 13.28
CA LEU A 29 7.48 9.83 12.36
C LEU A 29 8.52 9.26 11.39
N ALA A 30 8.99 8.06 11.72
CA ALA A 30 9.85 7.24 10.89
C ALA A 30 9.06 6.01 10.42
N GLN A 31 9.33 5.59 9.18
CA GLN A 31 8.83 4.35 8.63
C GLN A 31 10.01 3.39 8.49
N ASP A 32 9.90 2.23 9.12
CA ASP A 32 10.83 1.13 8.93
C ASP A 32 10.75 0.59 7.49
N GLY A 33 11.83 -0.03 7.01
CA GLY A 33 11.82 -0.68 5.70
C GLY A 33 10.74 -1.75 5.62
N TYR A 34 9.98 -1.76 4.52
CA TYR A 34 8.83 -2.62 4.34
C TYR A 34 8.78 -3.21 2.92
N GLY A 35 8.12 -4.36 2.80
CA GLY A 35 7.96 -5.05 1.53
C GLY A 35 6.53 -5.53 1.33
N MET A 36 6.09 -5.56 0.07
CA MET A 36 4.74 -5.97 -0.29
C MET A 36 4.74 -6.96 -1.45
N VAL A 37 3.96 -8.03 -1.30
CA VAL A 37 3.71 -9.01 -2.37
C VAL A 37 2.34 -8.76 -2.98
N ASN A 38 2.30 -8.70 -4.31
CA ASN A 38 1.06 -8.56 -5.08
C ASN A 38 0.99 -9.68 -6.14
N VAL A 39 -0.21 -10.19 -6.39
CA VAL A 39 -0.46 -11.22 -7.41
C VAL A 39 -1.72 -10.89 -8.20
N SER A 40 -1.71 -11.16 -9.50
CA SER A 40 -2.93 -11.14 -10.31
C SER A 40 -3.01 -12.31 -11.27
N VAL A 41 -4.24 -12.73 -11.54
CA VAL A 41 -4.58 -13.71 -12.56
C VAL A 41 -5.60 -13.09 -13.49
N MET A 42 -5.33 -13.14 -14.79
CA MET A 42 -6.27 -12.76 -15.82
C MET A 42 -6.61 -13.99 -16.66
N TRP A 43 -7.84 -14.08 -17.10
CA TRP A 43 -8.36 -15.14 -17.95
C TRP A 43 -9.15 -14.53 -19.11
N GLU A 44 -8.94 -15.05 -20.31
CA GLU A 44 -9.75 -14.76 -21.49
C GLU A 44 -10.20 -16.09 -22.09
N SER A 45 -11.49 -16.18 -22.44
CA SER A 45 -12.09 -17.34 -23.12
C SER A 45 -11.46 -17.62 -24.48
N LEU A 46 -11.68 -18.81 -25.03
CA LEU A 46 -11.15 -19.20 -26.34
C LEU A 46 -11.69 -18.31 -27.48
N GLU A 47 -12.95 -17.91 -27.38
CA GLU A 47 -13.65 -17.06 -28.34
C GLU A 47 -13.32 -15.56 -28.14
N GLY A 48 -12.69 -15.18 -27.03
CA GLY A 48 -12.29 -13.80 -26.72
C GLY A 48 -13.44 -12.86 -26.35
N ASP A 49 -14.64 -13.40 -26.15
CA ASP A 49 -15.84 -12.66 -25.79
C ASP A 49 -15.93 -12.48 -24.27
N TRP A 50 -15.62 -13.51 -23.48
CA TRP A 50 -15.53 -13.44 -22.02
C TRP A 50 -14.10 -13.19 -21.52
N TYR A 51 -13.99 -12.35 -20.49
CA TYR A 51 -12.76 -12.15 -19.74
C TYR A 51 -13.04 -11.97 -18.24
N ALA A 52 -12.09 -12.38 -17.42
CA ALA A 52 -12.10 -12.17 -15.98
C ALA A 52 -10.70 -11.86 -15.44
N SER A 53 -10.63 -11.13 -14.34
CA SER A 53 -9.38 -10.90 -13.63
C SER A 53 -9.58 -10.86 -12.12
N LEU A 54 -8.61 -11.40 -11.40
CA LEU A 54 -8.52 -11.34 -9.95
C LEU A 54 -7.18 -10.69 -9.58
N HIS A 55 -7.24 -9.58 -8.86
CA HIS A 55 -6.07 -8.80 -8.44
C HIS A 55 -6.01 -8.74 -6.91
N GLY A 56 -4.96 -9.31 -6.34
CA GLY A 56 -4.63 -9.21 -4.92
C GLY A 56 -3.42 -8.29 -4.70
N LYS A 57 -3.59 -7.28 -3.85
CA LYS A 57 -2.51 -6.37 -3.43
C LYS A 57 -2.25 -6.47 -1.93
N ASN A 58 -1.01 -6.22 -1.54
CA ASN A 58 -0.52 -6.29 -0.17
C ASN A 58 -0.93 -7.61 0.51
N LEU A 59 -0.57 -8.75 -0.11
CA LEU A 59 -1.08 -10.06 0.29
C LEU A 59 -0.62 -10.52 1.68
N THR A 60 0.49 -9.95 2.16
CA THR A 60 1.03 -10.15 3.52
C THR A 60 0.38 -9.25 4.56
N ASP A 61 -0.50 -8.33 4.14
CA ASP A 61 -1.19 -7.37 5.01
C ASP A 61 -0.22 -6.47 5.78
N GLU A 62 0.80 -5.96 5.08
CA GLU A 62 1.82 -5.07 5.63
C GLU A 62 1.23 -3.70 5.94
N GLU A 63 1.43 -3.20 7.17
CA GLU A 63 1.06 -1.85 7.57
C GLU A 63 2.27 -0.91 7.39
N TYR A 64 2.07 0.19 6.66
CA TYR A 64 3.13 1.15 6.39
C TYR A 64 2.58 2.58 6.28
N LEU A 65 3.38 3.55 6.69
CA LEU A 65 3.09 4.98 6.67
C LEU A 65 3.34 5.56 5.29
N VAL A 66 2.33 6.24 4.74
CA VAL A 66 2.43 6.98 3.46
C VAL A 66 2.59 8.49 3.65
N GLY A 67 2.35 8.98 4.87
CA GLY A 67 2.47 10.38 5.22
C GLY A 67 1.96 10.64 6.64
N GLY A 68 1.89 11.92 7.02
CA GLY A 68 1.43 12.31 8.35
C GLY A 68 1.33 13.81 8.52
N TYR A 69 1.02 14.22 9.74
CA TYR A 69 1.21 15.60 10.21
C TYR A 69 2.12 15.61 11.43
N ASP A 70 3.12 16.48 11.38
CA ASP A 70 3.97 16.83 12.50
C ASP A 70 3.77 18.32 12.82
N PHE A 71 2.74 18.59 13.62
CA PHE A 71 2.43 19.93 14.13
C PHE A 71 2.78 20.03 15.60
N VAL A 72 3.99 19.60 15.97
CA VAL A 72 4.52 19.72 17.32
C VAL A 72 5.80 20.55 17.36
N GLY A 73 6.19 21.01 18.54
CA GLY A 73 7.46 21.70 18.79
C GLY A 73 8.63 20.75 19.03
N GLY A 74 8.39 19.43 18.97
CA GLY A 74 9.32 18.37 19.37
C GLY A 74 9.00 17.80 20.75
N LEU A 75 9.94 17.04 21.32
CA LEU A 75 9.82 16.42 22.63
C LEU A 75 10.55 17.23 23.71
N ASP A 76 9.96 17.36 24.90
CA ASP A 76 10.64 17.90 26.06
C ASP A 76 11.63 16.89 26.67
N GLY A 77 12.37 17.30 27.72
CA GLY A 77 13.32 16.42 28.41
C GLY A 77 12.69 15.22 29.14
N SER A 78 11.37 15.13 29.20
CA SER A 78 10.61 14.01 29.75
C SER A 78 9.93 13.15 28.68
N GLY A 79 10.07 13.50 27.39
CA GLY A 79 9.47 12.80 26.27
C GLY A 79 8.03 13.19 25.95
N ASN A 80 7.53 14.32 26.46
CA ASN A 80 6.19 14.81 26.10
C ASN A 80 6.25 15.68 24.84
N LEU A 81 5.22 15.60 24.01
CA LEU A 81 5.05 16.51 22.87
C LEU A 81 4.85 17.94 23.37
N THR A 82 5.62 18.85 22.80
CA THR A 82 5.54 20.29 23.07
C THR A 82 4.71 20.99 21.98
N PRO A 83 4.04 22.12 22.29
CA PRO A 83 3.27 22.85 21.28
C PRO A 83 4.12 23.36 20.12
N GLY A 84 3.66 23.16 18.89
CA GLY A 84 4.27 23.74 17.68
C GLY A 84 4.02 25.25 17.54
N LEU A 85 4.42 25.85 16.42
CA LEU A 85 4.26 27.29 16.18
C LEU A 85 2.80 27.78 16.24
N GLY A 86 1.83 26.90 15.93
CA GLY A 86 0.40 27.16 16.04
C GLY A 86 -0.21 26.88 17.43
N GLY A 87 0.57 26.32 18.37
CA GLY A 87 0.10 25.87 19.68
C GLY A 87 -0.44 24.44 19.71
N ASP A 88 -0.47 23.74 18.57
CA ASP A 88 -0.93 22.37 18.45
C ASP A 88 0.08 21.35 19.01
N VAL A 89 -0.43 20.18 19.42
CA VAL A 89 0.37 19.01 19.83
C VAL A 89 -0.02 17.79 19.00
N THR A 90 -0.32 18.01 17.72
CA THR A 90 -0.86 16.98 16.83
C THR A 90 0.27 16.27 16.10
N LEU A 91 0.41 14.97 16.39
CA LEU A 91 1.28 14.04 15.66
C LEU A 91 0.42 12.89 15.13
N ILE A 92 0.32 12.76 13.80
CA ILE A 92 -0.57 11.78 13.15
C ILE A 92 0.17 11.11 11.99
N GLY A 93 0.02 9.78 11.87
CA GLY A 93 0.44 9.00 10.71
C GLY A 93 -0.76 8.53 9.87
N TYR A 94 -0.61 8.54 8.55
CA TYR A 94 -1.55 7.97 7.60
C TYR A 94 -0.96 6.69 7.01
N TYR A 95 -1.77 5.64 6.98
CA TYR A 95 -1.36 4.32 6.52
C TYR A 95 -1.79 4.06 5.08
N GLY A 96 -0.99 3.28 4.38
CA GLY A 96 -1.31 2.79 3.04
C GLY A 96 -2.47 1.81 3.03
N ASP A 97 -2.87 1.39 1.83
CA ASP A 97 -3.97 0.43 1.67
C ASP A 97 -3.64 -0.90 2.36
N PRO A 98 -4.58 -1.47 3.13
CA PRO A 98 -4.42 -2.82 3.67
C PRO A 98 -4.49 -3.84 2.52
N ARG A 99 -4.47 -5.14 2.83
CA ARG A 99 -4.71 -6.16 1.82
C ARG A 99 -6.04 -5.92 1.09
N THR A 100 -5.98 -5.86 -0.25
CA THR A 100 -7.18 -5.73 -1.09
C THR A 100 -7.27 -6.83 -2.14
N VAL A 101 -8.50 -7.21 -2.49
CA VAL A 101 -8.80 -8.21 -3.52
C VAL A 101 -9.90 -7.67 -4.42
N HIS A 102 -9.64 -7.64 -5.73
CA HIS A 102 -10.56 -7.11 -6.73
C HIS A 102 -10.86 -8.16 -7.79
N LEU A 103 -12.14 -8.37 -8.08
CA LEU A 103 -12.63 -9.22 -9.15
C LEU A 103 -13.25 -8.36 -10.26
N THR A 104 -12.90 -8.63 -11.50
CA THR A 104 -13.57 -8.06 -12.67
C THR A 104 -14.00 -9.19 -13.60
N VAL A 105 -15.21 -9.10 -14.13
CA VAL A 105 -15.75 -10.02 -15.14
C VAL A 105 -16.43 -9.18 -16.22
N GLY A 106 -16.20 -9.50 -17.48
CA GLY A 106 -16.79 -8.78 -18.60
C GLY A 106 -17.04 -9.64 -19.82
N TYR A 107 -17.90 -9.12 -20.69
CA TYR A 107 -18.24 -9.68 -21.99
C TYR A 107 -18.04 -8.62 -23.08
N ARG A 108 -17.57 -9.02 -24.25
CA ARG A 108 -17.34 -8.20 -25.44
C ARG A 108 -18.21 -8.71 -26.59
N PHE A 109 -19.06 -7.83 -27.14
CA PHE A 109 -19.95 -8.11 -28.27
C PHE A 109 -19.26 -7.95 -29.63
#